data_AF-A0A371RKA4-F1
#
_entry.id   AF-A0A371RKA4-F1
#
_cell.length_a   1.000
_cell.length_b   1.000
_cell.length_c   1.000
_cell.angle_alpha   90.00
_cell.angle_beta   90.00
_cell.angle_gamma   90.00
#
_symmetry.space_group_name_H-M   'P 1'
#
loop_
_entity.id
_entity.type
_entity.pdbx_description
1 polymer ?
#
loop_
_entity_poly.entity_id
_entity_poly.type
_entity_poly.pdbx_seq_one_letter_code
_entity_poly.pdbx_strand_id
1 'polypeptide(L)'
;MDRRLLIALSAALGVAACASPQVGDDGAYYPAGYSDGCRTAEAIQSSFGVKRHRDEHLFKTEPSYQAGWRAGYTQCRRMDDLDNRPGDLGEWETY
;
A
#
# COMPACT_ATOMS: atom_id res chain seq x y z
N MET A 1 -45.79 21.58 10.40
CA MET A 1 -44.52 21.18 9.76
C MET A 1 -43.67 20.52 10.82
N ASP A 2 -43.75 19.19 10.89
CA ASP A 2 -43.19 18.41 11.99
C ASP A 2 -41.67 18.56 12.08
N ARG A 3 -41.18 19.04 13.21
CA ARG A 3 -39.74 19.17 13.52
C ARG A 3 -38.99 17.83 13.41
N ARG A 4 -39.73 16.71 13.44
CA ARG A 4 -39.25 15.35 13.25
C ARG A 4 -38.88 15.04 11.79
N LEU A 5 -39.60 15.64 10.82
CA LEU A 5 -39.29 15.50 9.39
C LEU A 5 -38.00 16.23 9.01
N LEU A 6 -37.70 17.35 9.68
CA LEU A 6 -36.47 18.11 9.46
C LEU A 6 -35.21 17.42 10.01
N ILE A 7 -35.34 16.66 11.10
CA ILE A 7 -34.22 15.88 11.68
C ILE A 7 -33.97 14.61 10.87
N ALA A 8 -35.01 14.03 10.26
CA ALA A 8 -34.86 12.86 9.39
C ALA A 8 -34.16 13.19 8.06
N LEU A 9 -34.32 14.43 7.55
CA LEU A 9 -33.72 14.84 6.27
C LEU A 9 -32.21 15.12 6.36
N SER A 10 -31.68 15.53 7.51
CA SER A 10 -30.26 15.88 7.67
C SER A 10 -29.34 14.66 7.85
N ALA A 11 -29.88 13.48 8.13
CA ALA A 11 -29.12 12.24 8.24
C ALA A 11 -28.72 11.62 6.89
N ALA A 12 -29.26 12.12 5.77
CA ALA A 12 -29.10 11.48 4.45
C ALA A 12 -27.95 12.02 3.58
N LEU A 13 -27.27 13.12 3.95
CA LEU A 13 -26.31 13.80 3.07
C LEU A 13 -24.82 13.71 3.49
N GLY A 14 -24.48 12.90 4.49
CA GLY A 14 -23.13 12.93 5.09
C GLY A 14 -22.09 11.96 4.51
N VAL A 15 -22.41 11.10 3.54
CA VAL A 15 -21.47 10.09 3.04
C VAL A 15 -20.87 10.56 1.72
N ALA A 16 -20.11 11.65 1.75
CA ALA A 16 -19.14 11.91 0.70
C ALA A 16 -18.06 10.82 0.81
N ALA A 17 -18.23 9.77 0.02
CA ALA A 17 -17.26 8.69 -0.12
C ALA A 17 -15.90 9.32 -0.46
N CYS A 18 -14.89 9.01 0.35
CA CYS A 18 -13.50 9.14 -0.06
C CYS A 18 -13.29 8.22 -1.27
N ALA A 19 -13.57 8.72 -2.46
CA ALA A 19 -13.17 8.09 -3.70
C ALA A 19 -11.65 8.27 -3.81
N SER A 20 -10.92 7.44 -3.07
CA SER A 20 -9.50 7.24 -3.33
C SER A 20 -9.40 6.84 -4.80
N PRO A 21 -8.65 7.56 -5.64
CA PRO A 21 -8.45 7.12 -7.01
C PRO A 21 -7.92 5.68 -6.93
N GLN A 22 -8.67 4.76 -7.52
CA GLN A 22 -8.20 3.38 -7.70
C GLN A 22 -7.12 3.47 -8.75
N VAL A 23 -5.89 3.74 -8.29
CA VAL A 23 -4.73 3.77 -9.17
C VAL A 23 -4.51 2.32 -9.58
N GLY A 24 -4.96 2.00 -10.79
CA GLY A 24 -5.04 0.63 -11.28
C GLY A 24 -3.66 -0.02 -11.41
N ASP A 25 -3.61 -1.29 -11.02
CA ASP A 25 -2.43 -2.15 -11.14
C ASP A 25 -2.18 -2.61 -12.61
N ASP A 26 -2.98 -2.12 -13.55
CA ASP A 26 -3.08 -2.54 -14.95
C ASP A 26 -2.25 -1.69 -15.93
N GLY A 27 -1.62 -0.61 -15.46
CA GLY A 27 -0.82 0.26 -16.32
C GLY A 27 0.58 -0.30 -16.64
N ALA A 28 1.11 0.04 -17.81
CA ALA A 28 2.36 -0.50 -18.35
C ALA A 28 3.59 -0.31 -17.44
N TYR A 29 3.62 0.74 -16.62
CA TYR A 29 4.73 1.03 -15.71
C TYR A 29 4.56 0.45 -14.31
N TYR A 30 3.43 -0.21 -14.03
CA TYR A 30 3.19 -0.85 -12.74
C TYR A 30 4.27 -1.88 -12.36
N PRO A 31 4.70 -2.81 -13.24
CA PRO A 31 5.73 -3.80 -12.89
C PRO A 31 7.08 -3.17 -12.56
N ALA A 32 7.46 -2.12 -13.29
CA ALA A 32 8.69 -1.36 -13.03
C ALA A 32 8.62 -0.66 -11.67
N GLY A 33 7.49 0.01 -11.38
CA GLY A 33 7.22 0.61 -10.08
C GLY A 33 7.32 -0.42 -8.96
N TYR A 34 6.65 -1.57 -9.11
CA TYR A 34 6.66 -2.66 -8.13
C TYR A 34 8.07 -3.14 -7.80
N SER A 35 8.89 -3.40 -8.82
CA SER A 35 10.28 -3.82 -8.65
C SER A 35 11.11 -2.79 -7.87
N ASP A 36 11.00 -1.51 -8.25
CA ASP A 36 11.72 -0.42 -7.57
C ASP A 36 11.24 -0.22 -6.11
N GLY A 37 9.95 -0.44 -5.87
CA GLY A 37 9.36 -0.44 -4.53
C GLY A 37 9.98 -1.53 -3.63
N CYS A 38 10.12 -2.75 -4.14
CA CYS A 38 10.76 -3.84 -3.40
C CYS A 38 12.24 -3.57 -3.14
N ARG A 39 13.00 -3.11 -4.15
CA ARG A 39 14.41 -2.72 -3.98
C ARG A 39 14.58 -1.62 -2.95
N THR A 40 13.62 -0.70 -2.85
CA THR A 40 13.61 0.31 -1.79
C THR A 40 13.40 -0.30 -0.41
N ALA A 41 12.46 -1.23 -0.28
CA ALA A 41 12.20 -1.90 1.00
C ALA A 41 13.47 -2.62 1.49
N GLU A 42 14.08 -3.44 0.63
CA GLU A 42 15.34 -4.14 0.93
C GLU A 42 16.47 -3.16 1.29
N ALA A 43 16.62 -2.08 0.52
CA ALA A 43 17.68 -1.10 0.76
C ALA A 43 17.53 -0.40 2.11
N ILE A 44 16.30 -0.03 2.53
CA ILE A 44 16.06 0.66 3.81
C ILE A 44 16.27 -0.27 5.02
N GLN A 45 16.13 -1.58 4.82
CA GLN A 45 16.39 -2.57 5.88
C GLN A 45 17.89 -2.86 6.07
N SER A 46 18.73 -2.55 5.09
CA SER A 46 20.18 -2.60 5.26
C SER A 46 20.61 -1.63 6.38
N SER A 47 21.49 -2.08 7.29
CA SER A 47 21.90 -1.31 8.49
C SER A 47 22.46 0.09 8.22
N PHE A 48 22.79 0.42 6.97
CA PHE A 48 23.27 1.73 6.53
C PHE A 48 22.53 2.27 5.29
N GLY A 49 21.47 1.61 4.86
CA GLY A 49 20.80 1.93 3.62
C GLY A 49 19.70 2.98 3.81
N VAL A 50 19.87 4.13 3.18
CA VAL A 50 18.83 5.18 3.05
C VAL A 50 18.39 5.36 1.61
N LYS A 51 18.82 4.46 0.72
CA LYS A 51 18.66 4.63 -0.72
C LYS A 51 17.23 4.28 -1.13
N ARG A 52 16.53 5.29 -1.62
CA ARG A 52 15.23 5.11 -2.29
C ARG A 52 15.48 4.76 -3.76
N HIS A 53 15.04 3.57 -4.16
CA HIS A 53 15.08 3.12 -5.55
C HIS A 53 13.77 3.51 -6.22
N ARG A 54 13.83 4.53 -7.08
CA ARG A 54 12.66 5.09 -7.76
C ARG A 54 13.07 5.96 -8.94
N ASP A 55 12.36 5.82 -10.05
CA ASP A 55 12.38 6.78 -11.14
C ASP A 55 11.55 8.01 -10.75
N GLU A 56 12.21 9.15 -10.53
CA GLU A 56 11.57 10.38 -10.09
C GLU A 56 10.65 11.01 -11.15
N HIS A 57 10.88 10.74 -12.43
CA HIS A 57 10.01 11.23 -13.50
C HIS A 57 8.72 10.41 -13.50
N LEU A 58 8.83 9.08 -13.64
CA LEU A 58 7.68 8.18 -13.68
C LEU A 58 6.87 8.23 -12.40
N PHE A 59 7.50 8.37 -11.23
CA PHE A 59 6.75 8.51 -9.98
C PHE A 59 5.87 9.76 -9.89
N LYS A 60 6.23 10.82 -10.63
CA LYS A 60 5.47 12.07 -10.69
C LYS A 60 4.45 12.06 -11.80
N THR A 61 4.76 11.45 -12.94
CA THR A 61 3.95 11.56 -14.16
C THR A 61 3.06 10.35 -14.42
N GLU A 62 3.45 9.16 -13.93
CA GLU A 62 2.78 7.91 -14.23
C GLU A 62 2.09 7.32 -12.99
N PRO A 63 0.75 7.38 -12.90
CA PRO A 63 0.01 6.83 -11.77
C PRO A 63 0.27 5.33 -11.56
N SER A 64 0.33 4.55 -12.64
CA SER A 64 0.57 3.10 -12.57
C SER A 64 1.94 2.76 -11.96
N TYR A 65 2.99 3.50 -12.34
CA TYR A 65 4.30 3.38 -11.70
C TYR A 65 4.22 3.70 -10.19
N GLN A 66 3.50 4.77 -9.84
CA GLN A 66 3.33 5.19 -8.46
C GLN A 66 2.59 4.15 -7.60
N ALA A 67 1.53 3.54 -8.14
CA ALA A 67 0.83 2.44 -7.49
C ALA A 67 1.73 1.22 -7.32
N GLY A 68 2.42 0.81 -8.39
CA GLY A 68 3.36 -0.30 -8.36
C GLY A 68 4.41 -0.10 -7.27
N TRP A 69 5.05 1.07 -7.23
CA TRP A 69 6.06 1.39 -6.23
C TRP A 69 5.56 1.29 -4.79
N ARG A 70 4.36 1.82 -4.51
CA ARG A 70 3.75 1.71 -3.17
C ARG A 70 3.40 0.27 -2.81
N ALA A 71 2.86 -0.48 -3.77
CA ALA A 71 2.50 -1.89 -3.60
C ALA A 71 3.72 -2.75 -3.31
N GLY A 72 4.77 -2.65 -4.14
CA GLY A 72 6.03 -3.38 -3.97
C GLY A 72 6.73 -3.05 -2.65
N TYR A 73 6.85 -1.76 -2.31
CA TYR A 73 7.43 -1.33 -1.04
C TYR A 73 6.70 -1.93 0.17
N THR A 74 5.36 -1.93 0.15
CA THR A 74 4.54 -2.45 1.25
C THR A 74 4.59 -3.98 1.33
N GLN A 75 4.62 -4.65 0.19
CA GLN A 75 4.65 -6.11 0.12
C GLN A 75 6.00 -6.65 0.59
N CYS A 76 7.10 -6.20 -0.01
CA CYS A 76 8.43 -6.72 0.27
C CYS A 76 8.90 -6.36 1.70
N ARG A 77 8.51 -5.18 2.22
CA ARG A 77 8.79 -4.85 3.64
C ARG A 77 8.11 -5.81 4.62
N ARG A 78 6.87 -6.25 4.34
CA ARG A 78 6.15 -7.20 5.21
C ARG A 78 6.72 -8.61 5.15
N MET A 79 7.28 -9.02 4.01
CA MET A 79 7.89 -10.35 3.87
C MET A 79 9.13 -10.47 4.76
N ASP A 80 9.99 -9.44 4.76
CA ASP A 80 11.16 -9.43 5.66
C ASP A 80 10.78 -9.39 7.15
N ASP A 81 9.69 -8.70 7.53
CA ASP A 81 9.20 -8.70 8.91
C ASP A 81 8.77 -10.12 9.36
N LEU A 82 8.22 -10.92 8.45
CA LEU A 82 7.86 -12.32 8.74
C LEU A 82 9.10 -13.22 8.80
N ASP A 83 10.06 -13.03 7.90
CA ASP A 83 11.31 -13.81 7.87
C ASP A 83 12.22 -13.50 9.08
N ASN A 84 12.17 -12.28 9.62
CA ASN A 84 12.94 -11.88 10.80
C ASN A 84 12.24 -12.16 12.14
N ARG A 85 11.05 -12.79 12.16
CA ARG A 85 10.45 -13.26 13.42
C ARG A 85 11.17 -14.52 13.89
N PRO A 86 11.73 -14.55 15.13
CA PRO A 86 12.16 -15.80 15.72
C PRO A 86 10.92 -16.71 15.82
N GLY A 87 11.01 -17.86 15.15
CA GLY A 87 9.88 -18.68 14.76
C GLY A 87 8.87 -18.95 15.88
N ASP A 88 7.65 -18.44 15.66
CA ASP A 88 6.43 -19.15 16.06
C ASP A 88 6.21 -20.27 15.04
N LEU A 89 7.14 -21.24 15.03
CA LEU A 89 6.91 -22.51 14.36
C LEU A 89 6.00 -23.30 15.29
N GLY A 90 4.70 -23.10 15.10
CA GLY A 90 3.66 -23.88 15.75
C GLY A 90 4.04 -25.36 15.74
N GLU A 91 4.27 -25.87 16.94
CA GLU A 91 3.77 -27.14 17.44
C GLU A 91 2.99 -27.94 16.38
N TRP A 92 3.68 -28.91 15.77
CA TRP A 92 3.03 -30.11 15.28
C TRP A 92 3.43 -31.24 16.22
N GLU A 93 2.72 -31.35 17.34
CA GLU A 93 2.52 -32.63 18.01
C GLU A 93 2.12 -33.67 16.96
N THR A 94 2.89 -34.77 16.86
CA THR A 94 2.40 -36.17 16.74
C THR A 94 3.54 -37.11 16.33
N TYR A 95 4.19 -37.77 17.30
CA TYR A 95 4.09 -39.24 17.54
C TYR A 95 5.00 -39.67 18.71
#